data_AF-F9PLP6-F1
#
_entry.id   AF-F9PLP6-F1
#
_cell.length_a   1.000
_cell.length_b   1.000
_cell.length_c   1.000
_cell.angle_alpha   90.00
_cell.angle_beta   90.00
_cell.angle_gamma   90.00
#
_symmetry.space_group_name_H-M   'P 1'
#
loop_
_entity.id
_entity.type
_entity.pdbx_description
1 polymer ?
#
loop_
_entity_poly.entity_id
_entity_poly.type
_entity_poly.pdbx_seq_one_letter_code
_entity_poly.pdbx_strand_id
1 'polypeptide(L)'
;MWGPRGGPTRVSALRPASQSGHHGPLTARQGGRGHPGADGRLHPDPRRRQPATRQPGGTNARETRSRRHREEGRDGDMSTAIDTARYSFRVTWSAEDDEFVATCVEFPSLSWLDGTPELALSGLRNLVSEVVADLLASGEAVPEPLSTRHYSGKFQLRLGEDLHRRLAMEAAEQSTSLNQYVVRKLASVS
;
A
#
# COMPACT_ATOMS: atom_id res chain seq x y z
N MET A 1 -31.46 -10.82 44.37
CA MET A 1 -30.31 -11.74 44.30
C MET A 1 -30.18 -12.23 42.86
N TRP A 2 -29.63 -11.40 41.96
CA TRP A 2 -29.30 -11.79 40.59
C TRP A 2 -27.92 -11.24 40.32
N GLY A 3 -26.98 -12.10 39.98
CA GLY A 3 -25.69 -11.71 39.42
C GLY A 3 -25.42 -12.64 38.24
N PRO A 4 -24.77 -12.18 37.18
CA PRO A 4 -24.14 -13.08 36.23
C PRO A 4 -22.65 -13.18 36.55
N ARG A 5 -22.21 -14.41 36.82
CA ARG A 5 -20.79 -14.79 36.74
C ARG A 5 -20.46 -14.97 35.26
N GLY A 6 -19.34 -14.40 34.84
CA GLY A 6 -18.86 -14.49 33.48
C GLY A 6 -18.32 -15.87 33.09
N GLY A 7 -18.01 -15.96 31.80
CA GLY A 7 -17.10 -16.92 31.20
C GLY A 7 -16.82 -16.48 29.75
N PRO A 8 -15.57 -16.18 29.35
CA PRO A 8 -15.25 -15.82 27.99
C PRO A 8 -15.15 -17.10 27.16
N THR A 9 -15.94 -17.21 26.09
CA THR A 9 -15.87 -18.39 25.22
C THR A 9 -15.45 -17.99 23.80
N ARG A 10 -14.18 -18.33 23.53
CA ARG A 10 -13.58 -18.72 22.25
C ARG A 10 -13.64 -17.78 21.03
N VAL A 11 -12.44 -17.31 20.69
CA VAL A 11 -11.80 -17.28 19.36
C VAL A 11 -12.62 -17.96 18.24
N SER A 12 -13.26 -17.15 17.39
CA SER A 12 -13.64 -17.55 16.03
C SER A 12 -12.56 -17.06 15.07
N ALA A 13 -11.62 -17.95 14.75
CA ALA A 13 -10.74 -17.77 13.62
C ALA A 13 -11.58 -17.81 12.34
N LEU A 14 -11.70 -16.68 11.64
CA LEU A 14 -12.25 -16.65 10.30
C LEU A 14 -11.43 -17.59 9.40
N ARG A 15 -12.09 -18.60 8.83
CA ARG A 15 -11.53 -19.53 7.85
C ARG A 15 -11.15 -18.76 6.58
N PRO A 16 -9.98 -19.01 5.97
CA PRO A 16 -9.67 -18.45 4.66
C PRO A 16 -10.55 -19.10 3.58
N ALA A 17 -11.10 -18.26 2.71
CA ALA A 17 -11.88 -18.64 1.54
C ALA A 17 -11.07 -19.58 0.63
N SER A 18 -11.59 -20.79 0.43
CA SER A 18 -11.05 -21.76 -0.52
C SER A 18 -11.37 -21.31 -1.95
N GLN A 19 -10.42 -20.63 -2.60
CA GLN A 19 -10.39 -20.53 -4.06
C GLN A 19 -9.46 -21.63 -4.60
N SER A 20 -10.03 -22.62 -5.28
CA SER A 20 -9.30 -23.40 -6.31
C SER A 20 -10.31 -24.02 -7.27
N GLY A 21 -10.77 -23.23 -8.23
CA GLY A 21 -11.22 -23.76 -9.51
C GLY A 21 -9.99 -24.00 -10.38
N HIS A 22 -9.84 -25.22 -10.90
CA HIS A 22 -9.60 -25.52 -12.32
C HIS A 22 -9.09 -26.95 -12.48
N HIS A 23 -10.02 -27.87 -12.77
CA HIS A 23 -9.70 -29.08 -13.51
C HIS A 23 -9.40 -28.70 -14.97
N GLY A 24 -8.28 -29.22 -15.47
CA GLY A 24 -7.70 -28.86 -16.76
C GLY A 24 -8.50 -29.33 -17.98
N PRO A 25 -8.19 -28.79 -19.17
CA PRO A 25 -8.82 -29.23 -20.39
C PRO A 25 -8.16 -30.49 -20.97
N LEU A 26 -9.04 -31.32 -21.51
CA LEU A 26 -8.79 -32.54 -22.27
C LEU A 26 -7.90 -32.31 -23.49
N THR A 27 -7.05 -33.31 -23.73
CA THR A 27 -6.23 -33.49 -24.91
C THR A 27 -7.10 -33.80 -26.14
N ALA A 28 -6.88 -33.07 -27.23
CA ALA A 28 -7.31 -33.48 -28.57
C ALA A 28 -6.18 -33.19 -29.56
N ARG A 29 -5.83 -34.22 -30.31
CA ARG A 29 -4.69 -34.36 -31.21
C ARG A 29 -5.19 -34.30 -32.65
N GLN A 30 -4.56 -33.47 -33.49
CA GLN A 30 -4.41 -33.55 -34.97
C GLN A 30 -3.65 -32.26 -35.35
N GLY A 31 -2.48 -32.24 -35.98
CA GLY A 31 -2.03 -32.97 -37.15
C GLY A 31 -1.87 -31.97 -38.30
N GLY A 32 -0.64 -31.63 -38.70
CA GLY A 32 -0.43 -30.76 -39.87
C GLY A 32 0.98 -30.16 -39.96
N ARG A 33 1.67 -30.43 -41.07
CA ARG A 33 3.10 -30.20 -41.33
C ARG A 33 3.34 -28.82 -41.94
N GLY A 34 4.57 -28.30 -41.81
CA GLY A 34 5.09 -27.26 -42.72
C GLY A 34 6.25 -26.42 -42.15
N HIS A 35 7.49 -26.82 -42.46
CA HIS A 35 8.71 -25.97 -42.49
C HIS A 35 8.91 -25.44 -43.93
N PRO A 36 9.93 -24.62 -44.25
CA PRO A 36 10.53 -23.45 -43.57
C PRO A 36 10.75 -22.25 -44.54
N GLY A 37 11.38 -21.18 -44.05
CA GLY A 37 12.09 -20.17 -44.85
C GLY A 37 11.55 -18.75 -44.63
N ALA A 38 12.32 -17.68 -44.77
CA ALA A 38 13.75 -17.44 -44.83
C ALA A 38 13.90 -15.91 -44.68
N ASP A 39 15.09 -15.47 -44.28
CA ASP A 39 15.70 -14.18 -44.64
C ASP A 39 15.08 -12.85 -44.18
N GLY A 40 16.01 -11.94 -43.83
CA GLY A 40 15.74 -10.51 -43.91
C GLY A 40 16.37 -9.69 -42.80
N ARG A 41 17.71 -9.65 -42.79
CA ARG A 41 18.50 -8.57 -42.19
C ARG A 41 17.90 -7.20 -42.54
N LEU A 42 18.07 -6.22 -41.64
CA LEU A 42 18.69 -4.91 -41.96
C LEU A 42 18.77 -4.03 -40.70
N HIS A 43 19.97 -3.95 -40.13
CA HIS A 43 20.51 -2.78 -39.45
C HIS A 43 21.06 -1.82 -40.54
N PRO A 44 20.90 -0.49 -40.41
CA PRO A 44 22.05 0.37 -40.09
C PRO A 44 21.61 1.64 -39.31
N ASP A 45 22.42 2.55 -38.76
CA ASP A 45 23.82 2.69 -38.32
C ASP A 45 23.81 4.12 -37.67
N PRO A 46 24.65 4.43 -36.66
CA PRO A 46 24.49 5.54 -35.73
C PRO A 46 25.19 6.80 -36.24
N ARG A 47 24.57 7.97 -36.00
CA ARG A 47 25.27 9.27 -36.01
C ARG A 47 24.34 10.36 -35.47
N ARG A 48 24.39 10.59 -34.15
CA ARG A 48 24.23 11.95 -33.59
C ARG A 48 25.01 12.04 -32.27
N ARG A 49 26.32 12.22 -32.42
CA ARG A 49 27.16 12.85 -31.40
C ARG A 49 26.76 14.33 -31.34
N GLN A 50 26.42 14.83 -30.16
CA GLN A 50 26.67 16.22 -29.80
C GLN A 50 27.58 16.23 -28.57
N PRO A 51 28.72 16.95 -28.61
CA PRO A 51 29.68 16.98 -27.52
C PRO A 51 29.28 17.96 -26.41
N ALA A 52 29.78 17.65 -25.22
CA ALA A 52 29.74 18.46 -24.02
C ALA A 52 30.53 19.78 -24.17
N THR A 53 29.98 20.86 -23.62
CA THR A 53 30.75 22.04 -23.20
C THR A 53 30.59 22.23 -21.69
N ARG A 54 31.66 21.89 -20.97
CA ARG A 54 32.00 22.48 -19.67
C ARG A 54 32.51 23.90 -19.92
N GLN A 55 32.11 24.87 -19.12
CA GLN A 55 33.08 25.69 -18.39
C GLN A 55 32.51 26.28 -17.08
N PRO A 56 33.37 26.46 -16.06
CA PRO A 56 33.03 26.92 -14.71
C PRO A 56 33.39 28.41 -14.51
N GLY A 57 32.92 29.00 -13.41
CA GLY A 57 33.55 30.22 -12.87
C GLY A 57 32.56 31.19 -12.23
N GLY A 58 32.66 31.39 -10.91
CA GLY A 58 31.79 32.33 -10.19
C GLY A 58 31.91 32.37 -8.65
N THR A 59 33.09 32.15 -8.07
CA THR A 59 33.87 33.29 -7.55
C THR A 59 33.45 34.20 -6.40
N ASN A 60 32.35 34.08 -5.65
CA ASN A 60 31.97 35.22 -4.77
C ASN A 60 31.74 34.85 -3.29
N ALA A 61 32.83 35.03 -2.52
CA ALA A 61 32.92 35.81 -1.29
C ALA A 61 32.05 35.45 -0.05
N ARG A 62 32.78 35.03 1.00
CA ARG A 62 32.74 35.47 2.41
C ARG A 62 31.39 35.65 3.12
N GLU A 63 31.20 34.84 4.16
CA GLU A 63 30.72 35.26 5.49
C GLU A 63 31.08 34.16 6.50
N THR A 64 32.19 34.30 7.22
CA THR A 64 32.30 34.69 8.64
C THR A 64 31.52 33.85 9.66
N ARG A 65 32.32 33.31 10.59
CA ARG A 65 32.05 32.98 12.00
C ARG A 65 31.21 31.73 12.33
N SER A 66 31.97 30.76 12.85
CA SER A 66 31.89 30.36 14.26
C SER A 66 30.60 29.70 14.73
N ARG A 67 30.59 28.36 14.65
CA ARG A 67 30.04 27.50 15.71
C ARG A 67 30.59 26.09 15.51
N ARG A 68 31.74 25.78 16.13
CA ARG A 68 32.11 24.39 16.43
C ARG A 68 31.66 24.11 17.86
N HIS A 69 30.38 23.82 18.00
CA HIS A 69 29.90 22.96 19.07
C HIS A 69 29.44 21.69 18.34
N ARG A 70 30.23 20.63 18.43
CA ARG A 70 29.91 19.31 17.88
C ARG A 70 29.70 18.37 19.07
N GLU A 71 28.67 18.69 19.82
CA GLU A 71 27.76 17.76 20.50
C GLU A 71 26.68 17.44 19.44
N GLU A 72 26.17 16.24 19.20
CA GLU A 72 26.17 14.98 19.92
C GLU A 72 26.36 13.87 18.88
N GLY A 73 27.05 12.80 19.27
CA GLY A 73 26.72 11.48 18.76
C GLY A 73 25.33 11.14 19.26
N ARG A 74 24.31 11.52 18.49
CA ARG A 74 22.96 10.98 18.67
C ARG A 74 23.03 9.59 18.06
N ASP A 75 23.46 8.64 18.88
CA ASP A 75 23.37 7.22 18.57
C ASP A 75 21.89 6.94 18.26
N GLY A 76 21.64 6.85 16.96
CA GLY A 76 20.33 6.63 16.39
C GLY A 76 19.94 5.19 16.61
N ASP A 77 19.47 4.89 17.81
CA ASP A 77 18.51 3.82 18.02
C ASP A 77 17.17 4.46 18.39
N MET A 78 16.54 5.08 17.40
CA MET A 78 15.11 5.38 17.47
C MET A 78 14.39 4.04 17.29
N SER A 79 14.37 3.27 18.38
CA SER A 79 13.46 2.16 18.59
C SER A 79 12.10 2.58 18.04
N THR A 80 11.73 1.97 16.92
CA THR A 80 10.44 2.19 16.26
C THR A 80 9.40 1.48 17.12
N ALA A 81 9.14 2.05 18.30
CA ALA A 81 8.06 1.61 19.15
C ALA A 81 6.77 1.92 18.38
N ILE A 82 6.20 0.90 17.77
CA ILE A 82 4.98 1.04 16.99
C ILE A 82 3.86 1.39 17.95
N ASP A 83 3.34 2.61 17.81
CA ASP A 83 2.23 3.12 18.59
C ASP A 83 0.92 2.54 18.03
N THR A 84 0.44 1.46 18.65
CA THR A 84 -0.78 0.75 18.24
C THR A 84 -2.04 1.63 18.31
N ALA A 85 -2.00 2.73 19.06
CA ALA A 85 -3.12 3.68 19.12
C ALA A 85 -3.31 4.45 17.79
N ARG A 86 -2.31 4.44 16.90
CA ARG A 86 -2.36 5.12 15.60
C ARG A 86 -2.87 4.24 14.47
N TYR A 87 -3.21 2.98 14.74
CA TYR A 87 -3.86 2.12 13.77
C TYR A 87 -5.27 2.58 13.44
N SER A 88 -5.75 2.15 12.27
CA SER A 88 -7.02 2.59 11.71
C SER A 88 -8.11 1.58 12.08
N PHE A 89 -8.92 1.93 13.07
CA PHE A 89 -10.05 1.11 13.52
C PHE A 89 -11.36 1.55 12.88
N ARG A 90 -12.22 0.59 12.59
CA ARG A 90 -13.60 0.83 12.11
C ARG A 90 -14.56 -0.09 12.85
N VAL A 91 -15.69 0.46 13.27
CA VAL A 91 -16.79 -0.29 13.88
C VAL A 91 -18.02 -0.20 13.00
N THR A 92 -18.67 -1.34 12.77
CA THR A 92 -19.89 -1.46 11.94
C THR A 92 -20.89 -2.40 12.59
N TRP A 93 -22.17 -2.15 12.41
CA TRP A 93 -23.22 -3.09 12.81
C TRP A 93 -23.24 -4.33 11.90
N SER A 94 -23.27 -5.52 12.47
CA SER A 94 -23.50 -6.79 11.76
C SER A 94 -24.93 -7.25 12.02
N ALA A 95 -25.76 -7.24 10.96
CA ALA A 95 -27.10 -7.79 11.05
C ALA A 95 -27.11 -9.33 11.13
N GLU A 96 -26.02 -10.00 10.74
CA GLU A 96 -25.89 -11.46 10.80
C GLU A 96 -25.64 -11.93 12.24
N ASP A 97 -24.86 -11.15 13.00
CA ASP A 97 -24.45 -11.48 14.37
C ASP A 97 -25.28 -10.73 15.44
N ASP A 98 -26.14 -9.78 15.04
CA ASP A 98 -26.89 -8.88 15.93
C ASP A 98 -25.99 -8.10 16.91
N GLU A 99 -24.76 -7.80 16.46
CA GLU A 99 -23.69 -7.22 17.26
C GLU A 99 -22.86 -6.21 16.45
N PHE A 100 -22.04 -5.42 17.14
CA PHE A 100 -21.08 -4.52 16.52
C PHE A 100 -19.76 -5.24 16.25
N VAL A 101 -19.30 -5.19 15.00
CA VAL A 101 -17.98 -5.69 14.58
C VAL A 101 -17.00 -4.53 14.52
N ALA A 102 -15.94 -4.62 15.30
CA ALA A 102 -14.74 -3.81 15.15
C ALA A 102 -13.71 -4.51 14.25
N THR A 103 -13.06 -3.77 13.36
CA THR A 103 -11.98 -4.24 12.47
C THR A 103 -10.82 -3.25 12.44
N CYS A 104 -9.61 -3.73 12.15
CA CYS A 104 -8.40 -2.93 11.98
C CYS A 104 -7.90 -3.05 10.53
N VAL A 105 -7.64 -1.92 9.85
CA VAL A 105 -7.24 -1.94 8.43
C VAL A 105 -5.87 -2.58 8.22
N GLU A 106 -4.95 -2.35 9.15
CA GLU A 106 -3.61 -2.93 9.15
C GLU A 106 -3.61 -4.44 9.46
N PHE A 107 -4.66 -4.93 10.12
CA PHE A 107 -4.84 -6.36 10.43
C PHE A 107 -6.22 -6.84 9.96
N PRO A 108 -6.41 -7.08 8.64
CA PRO A 108 -7.73 -7.45 8.09
C PRO A 108 -8.30 -8.77 8.62
N SER A 109 -7.46 -9.63 9.18
CA SER A 109 -7.87 -10.88 9.82
C SER A 109 -8.36 -10.72 11.26
N LEU A 110 -8.07 -9.58 11.90
CA LEU A 110 -8.48 -9.30 13.27
C LEU A 110 -9.82 -8.59 13.28
N SER A 111 -10.75 -9.15 14.05
CA SER A 111 -12.05 -8.56 14.32
C SER A 111 -12.47 -8.86 15.75
N TRP A 112 -13.35 -8.02 16.29
CA TRP A 112 -13.96 -8.22 17.58
C TRP A 112 -15.45 -7.91 17.51
N LEU A 113 -16.26 -8.73 18.14
CA LEU A 113 -17.72 -8.62 18.19
C LEU A 113 -18.15 -8.28 19.61
N ASP A 114 -19.07 -7.32 19.76
CA ASP A 114 -19.67 -7.01 21.05
C ASP A 114 -21.04 -6.33 20.90
N GLY A 115 -21.83 -6.34 21.97
CA GLY A 115 -23.18 -5.77 21.98
C GLY A 115 -23.19 -4.23 21.92
N THR A 116 -22.05 -3.57 22.18
CA THR A 116 -21.93 -2.12 22.01
C THR A 116 -20.70 -1.73 21.19
N PRO A 117 -20.74 -0.59 20.47
CA PRO A 117 -19.61 -0.12 19.67
C PRO A 117 -18.33 0.11 20.49
N GLU A 118 -18.47 0.62 21.71
CA GLU A 118 -17.36 0.97 22.59
C GLU A 118 -16.64 -0.29 23.08
N LEU A 119 -17.41 -1.32 23.46
CA LEU A 119 -16.86 -2.59 23.89
C LEU A 119 -16.17 -3.29 22.72
N ALA A 120 -16.79 -3.30 21.53
CA ALA A 120 -16.20 -3.88 20.33
C ALA A 120 -14.86 -3.23 19.98
N LEU A 121 -14.78 -1.90 20.02
CA LEU A 121 -13.55 -1.17 19.77
C LEU A 121 -12.49 -1.43 20.85
N SER A 122 -12.88 -1.42 22.12
CA SER A 122 -11.96 -1.64 23.24
C SER A 122 -11.36 -3.05 23.21
N GLY A 123 -12.18 -4.06 22.94
CA GLY A 123 -11.75 -5.45 22.79
C GLY A 123 -10.76 -5.61 21.64
N LEU A 124 -11.06 -5.02 20.48
CA LEU A 124 -10.14 -5.04 19.35
C LEU A 124 -8.81 -4.33 19.65
N ARG A 125 -8.82 -3.18 20.33
CA ARG A 125 -7.58 -2.47 20.70
C ARG A 125 -6.67 -3.30 21.57
N ASN A 126 -7.23 -4.00 22.54
CA ASN A 126 -6.47 -4.90 23.41
C ASN A 126 -5.90 -6.08 22.60
N LEU A 127 -6.73 -6.72 21.78
CA LEU A 127 -6.30 -7.82 20.92
C LEU A 127 -5.16 -7.40 19.98
N VAL A 128 -5.25 -6.23 19.34
CA VAL A 128 -4.18 -5.71 18.47
C VAL A 128 -2.90 -5.44 19.27
N SER A 129 -3.01 -4.92 20.49
CA SER A 129 -1.85 -4.70 21.36
C SER A 129 -1.16 -6.02 21.73
N GLU A 130 -1.93 -7.07 22.02
CA GLU A 130 -1.41 -8.41 22.32
C GLU A 130 -0.70 -9.01 21.10
N VAL A 131 -1.35 -8.99 19.94
CA VAL A 131 -0.77 -9.52 18.69
C VAL A 131 0.52 -8.78 18.32
N VAL A 132 0.56 -7.45 18.47
CA VAL A 132 1.78 -6.68 18.21
C VAL A 132 2.89 -7.04 19.18
N ALA A 133 2.59 -7.24 20.47
CA ALA A 133 3.58 -7.70 21.44
C ALA A 133 4.14 -9.07 21.08
N ASP A 134 3.29 -10.00 20.63
CA ASP A 134 3.70 -11.33 20.19
C ASP A 134 4.57 -11.30 18.93
N LEU A 135 4.22 -10.46 17.94
CA LEU A 135 5.01 -10.26 16.73
C LEU A 135 6.39 -9.66 17.06
N LEU A 136 6.45 -8.68 17.97
CA LEU A 136 7.72 -8.11 18.42
C LEU A 136 8.57 -9.14 19.17
N ALA A 137 7.95 -9.98 20.02
CA ALA A 137 8.65 -11.03 20.77
C ALA A 137 9.19 -12.16 19.88
N SER A 138 8.48 -12.48 18.80
CA SER A 138 8.89 -13.48 17.80
C SER A 138 9.88 -12.93 16.76
N GLY A 139 10.09 -11.60 16.73
CA GLY A 139 10.93 -10.95 15.72
C GLY A 139 10.28 -10.90 14.34
N GLU A 140 8.97 -11.07 14.26
CA GLU A 140 8.19 -10.96 13.03
C GLU A 140 7.95 -9.49 12.65
N ALA A 141 7.66 -9.25 11.37
CA ALA A 141 7.43 -7.92 10.85
C ALA A 141 6.05 -7.39 11.31
N VAL A 142 6.06 -6.31 12.09
CA VAL A 142 4.84 -5.61 12.49
C VAL A 142 4.47 -4.55 11.43
N PRO A 143 3.21 -4.52 10.96
CA PRO A 143 2.74 -3.47 10.06
C PRO A 143 2.88 -2.07 10.65
N GLU A 144 3.38 -1.10 9.88
CA GLU A 144 3.38 0.30 10.29
C GLU A 144 1.97 0.90 10.22
N PRO A 145 1.56 1.77 11.16
CA PRO A 145 0.27 2.45 11.09
C PRO A 145 0.15 3.28 9.81
N LEU A 146 -0.97 3.13 9.10
CA LEU A 146 -1.20 3.82 7.82
C LEU A 146 -1.26 5.34 8.00
N SER A 147 -1.65 5.81 9.18
CA SER A 147 -1.76 7.22 9.56
C SER A 147 -0.39 7.92 9.68
N THR A 148 0.65 7.19 10.05
CA THR A 148 2.02 7.71 10.20
C THR A 148 2.90 7.41 8.99
N ARG A 149 2.40 6.61 8.04
CA ARG A 149 3.16 6.21 6.86
C ARG A 149 3.39 7.41 5.94
N HIS A 150 4.62 7.54 5.43
CA HIS A 150 4.97 8.56 4.46
C HIS A 150 4.65 8.10 3.03
N TYR A 151 3.84 8.88 2.30
CA TYR A 151 3.46 8.60 0.91
C TYR A 151 4.14 9.59 -0.05
N SER A 152 4.90 9.08 -1.02
CA SER A 152 5.66 9.93 -1.96
C SER A 152 4.81 10.70 -2.98
N GLY A 153 3.50 10.42 -3.06
CA GLY A 153 2.61 10.96 -4.09
C GLY A 153 2.84 10.41 -5.50
N LYS A 154 3.87 9.59 -5.73
CA LYS A 154 4.13 8.96 -7.02
C LYS A 154 3.19 7.78 -7.22
N PHE A 155 2.34 7.87 -8.23
CA PHE A 155 1.38 6.82 -8.58
C PHE A 155 1.50 6.48 -10.06
N GLN A 156 2.15 5.34 -10.37
CA GLN A 156 2.35 4.87 -11.74
C GLN A 156 1.24 3.88 -12.10
N LEU A 157 0.42 4.23 -13.09
CA LEU A 157 -0.69 3.41 -13.55
C LEU A 157 -0.43 2.87 -14.95
N ARG A 158 -0.88 1.64 -15.18
CA ARG A 158 -1.03 1.09 -16.53
C ARG A 158 -2.48 1.23 -16.95
N LEU A 159 -2.71 1.94 -18.05
CA LEU A 159 -4.03 2.17 -18.61
C LEU A 159 -4.11 1.48 -19.97
N GLY A 160 -5.25 0.86 -20.28
CA GLY A 160 -5.52 0.37 -21.64
C GLY A 160 -5.63 1.53 -22.63
N GLU A 161 -5.35 1.26 -23.91
CA GLU A 161 -5.30 2.27 -24.97
C GLU A 161 -6.59 3.12 -25.03
N ASP A 162 -7.76 2.47 -24.99
CA ASP A 162 -9.05 3.17 -25.07
C ASP A 162 -9.30 4.12 -23.90
N LEU A 163 -8.93 3.72 -22.68
CA LEU A 163 -9.09 4.56 -21.49
C LEU A 163 -8.10 5.72 -21.52
N HIS A 164 -6.84 5.45 -21.88
CA HIS A 164 -5.83 6.49 -22.04
C HIS A 164 -6.26 7.53 -23.08
N ARG A 165 -6.76 7.08 -24.24
CA ARG A 165 -7.24 7.96 -25.32
C ARG A 165 -8.38 8.85 -24.85
N ARG A 166 -9.39 8.30 -24.18
CA ARG A 166 -10.52 9.11 -23.65
C ARG A 166 -10.05 10.16 -22.64
N LEU A 167 -9.24 9.77 -21.65
CA LEU A 167 -8.73 10.70 -20.65
C LEU A 167 -7.85 11.80 -21.28
N ALA A 168 -7.06 11.47 -22.31
CA ALA A 168 -6.24 12.43 -23.02
C ALA A 168 -7.09 13.45 -23.81
N MET A 169 -8.18 13.03 -24.45
CA MET A 169 -9.12 13.95 -25.12
C MET A 169 -9.78 14.89 -24.11
N GLU A 170 -10.33 14.34 -23.02
CA GLU A 170 -11.00 15.15 -21.98
C GLU A 170 -10.04 16.14 -21.29
N ALA A 171 -8.77 15.75 -21.09
CA ALA A 171 -7.75 16.63 -20.57
C ALA A 171 -7.43 17.79 -21.53
N ALA A 172 -7.35 17.49 -22.84
CA ALA A 172 -7.10 18.49 -23.88
C ALA A 172 -8.25 19.50 -24.01
N GLU A 173 -9.51 19.03 -23.96
CA GLU A 173 -10.70 19.90 -23.95
C GLU A 173 -10.67 20.91 -22.80
N GLN A 174 -10.10 20.52 -21.66
CA GLN A 174 -10.00 21.35 -20.46
C GLN A 174 -8.66 22.06 -20.33
N SER A 175 -7.83 22.03 -21.39
CA SER A 175 -6.52 22.69 -21.46
C SER A 175 -5.61 22.35 -20.27
N THR A 176 -5.64 21.10 -19.82
CA THR A 176 -4.85 20.61 -18.68
C THR A 176 -4.01 19.39 -19.06
N SER A 177 -2.95 19.12 -18.31
CA SER A 177 -2.18 17.88 -18.49
C SER A 177 -3.00 16.67 -18.07
N LEU A 178 -2.72 15.51 -18.68
CA LEU A 178 -3.38 14.25 -18.30
C LEU A 178 -3.22 13.94 -16.80
N ASN A 179 -2.04 14.18 -16.22
CA ASN A 179 -1.82 13.95 -14.79
C ASN A 179 -2.69 14.87 -13.92
N GLN A 180 -2.77 16.17 -14.24
CA GLN A 180 -3.64 17.10 -13.51
C GLN A 180 -5.12 16.74 -13.66
N TYR A 181 -5.53 16.32 -14.87
CA TYR A 181 -6.88 15.86 -15.14
C TYR A 181 -7.26 14.68 -14.24
N VAL A 182 -6.41 13.65 -14.22
CA VAL A 182 -6.60 12.44 -13.42
C VAL A 182 -6.60 12.77 -11.93
N VAL A 183 -5.66 13.58 -11.45
CA VAL A 183 -5.62 13.99 -10.04
C VAL A 183 -6.91 14.71 -9.62
N ARG A 184 -7.42 15.63 -10.44
CA ARG A 184 -8.68 16.32 -10.16
C ARG A 184 -9.88 15.37 -10.15
N LYS A 185 -9.93 14.40 -11.06
CA LYS A 185 -10.98 13.36 -11.07
C LYS A 185 -10.91 12.49 -9.83
N LEU A 186 -9.71 12.06 -9.42
CA LEU A 186 -9.53 11.29 -8.19
C LEU A 186 -9.92 12.08 -6.95
N ALA A 187 -9.57 13.36 -6.88
CA ALA A 187 -9.95 14.25 -5.77
C ALA A 187 -11.47 14.50 -5.70
N SER A 188 -12.22 14.28 -6.78
CA SER A 188 -13.69 14.38 -6.77
C SER A 188 -14.40 13.12 -6.30
N VAL A 189 -13.69 11.97 -6.27
CA VAL A 189 -14.26 10.66 -5.91
C VAL A 189 -13.73 10.16 -4.56
N SER A 190 -12.55 10.63 -4.15
CA SER A 190 -11.93 10.32 -2.85
C SER A 190 -12.49 11.24 -1.76
#